data_AF-A0A7Z0NMQ1-F1
#
_entry.id   AF-A0A7Z0NMQ1-F1
#
_cell.length_a   1.000
_cell.length_b   1.000
_cell.length_c   1.000
_cell.angle_alpha   90.00
_cell.angle_beta   90.00
_cell.angle_gamma   90.00
#
_symmetry.space_group_name_H-M   'P 1'
#
loop_
_entity.id
_entity.type
_entity.pdbx_description
1 polymer ?
#
loop_
_entity_poly.entity_id
_entity_poly.type
_entity_poly.pdbx_seq_one_letter_code
_entity_poly.pdbx_strand_id
1 'polypeptide(L)'
;MADRTAWRICSGNGWRSAFGKPGPSVHDDLVQRDFSADGPNRLWLADITEHHTDEGKLYRCATKDVWSHRIVGYSIDSRMKSRLAVAPLDNAVARRGDLAGCILHADRGSQFWSRKFVRGLNHHPH
;
A
#
# COMPACT_ATOMS: atom_id res chain seq x y z
N MET A 1 2.22 19.72 6.66
CA MET A 1 2.21 19.88 8.14
C MET A 1 1.40 18.77 8.85
N ALA A 2 1.63 17.48 8.59
CA ALA A 2 0.88 16.38 9.26
C ALA A 2 1.74 15.42 10.11
N ASP A 3 3.06 15.64 10.15
CA ASP A 3 3.98 14.79 10.94
C ASP A 3 3.71 14.86 12.45
N ARG A 4 2.94 15.85 12.92
CA ARG A 4 2.61 16.01 14.34
C ARG A 4 1.29 15.35 14.75
N THR A 5 0.40 15.02 13.81
CA THR A 5 -0.95 14.53 14.18
C THR A 5 -0.97 13.01 14.34
N ALA A 6 -0.49 12.27 13.35
CA ALA A 6 -0.43 10.80 13.42
C ALA A 6 0.51 10.33 14.54
N TRP A 7 1.69 10.94 14.67
CA TRP A 7 2.63 10.63 15.75
C TRP A 7 2.06 10.94 17.14
N ARG A 8 1.27 12.01 17.29
CA ARG A 8 0.63 12.34 18.56
C ARG A 8 -0.46 11.33 18.94
N ILE A 9 -1.26 10.87 17.96
CA ILE A 9 -2.28 9.84 18.17
C ILE A 9 -1.62 8.50 18.53
N CYS A 10 -0.62 8.06 17.76
CA CYS A 10 0.10 6.83 18.04
C CYS A 10 0.79 6.88 19.41
N SER A 11 1.47 7.99 19.75
CA SER A 11 2.11 8.19 21.06
C SER A 11 1.09 8.18 22.21
N GLY A 12 -0.05 8.87 22.04
CA GLY A 12 -1.14 8.88 23.01
C GLY A 12 -1.77 7.49 23.24
N ASN A 13 -1.72 6.63 22.22
CA ASN A 13 -2.18 5.23 22.30
C ASN A 13 -1.06 4.23 22.67
N GLY A 14 0.15 4.71 23.00
CA GLY A 14 1.30 3.85 23.31
C GLY A 14 1.83 3.06 22.11
N TRP A 15 1.40 3.36 20.89
CA TRP A 15 1.84 2.71 19.65
C TRP A 15 3.20 3.25 19.22
N ARG A 16 4.17 2.34 19.14
CA ARG A 16 5.56 2.65 18.80
C ARG A 16 5.83 2.17 17.37
N SER A 17 6.46 3.02 16.56
CA SER A 17 7.01 2.57 15.27
C SER A 17 8.21 1.67 15.54
N ALA A 18 8.23 0.48 14.95
CA ALA A 18 9.42 -0.39 14.94
C ALA A 18 10.49 0.10 13.95
N PHE A 19 10.15 1.06 13.08
CA PHE A 19 11.02 1.60 12.04
C PHE A 19 11.44 3.04 12.38
N GLY A 20 12.70 3.39 12.06
CA GLY A 20 13.26 4.73 12.24
C GLY A 20 12.67 5.78 11.29
N LYS A 21 13.25 6.99 11.28
CA LYS A 21 12.81 8.04 10.34
C LYS A 21 12.98 7.57 8.89
N PRO A 22 11.98 7.77 8.01
CA PRO A 22 12.13 7.43 6.60
C PRO A 22 13.25 8.24 5.94
N GLY A 23 13.97 7.64 5.00
CA GLY A 23 14.89 8.36 4.11
C GLY A 23 14.16 9.33 3.17
N PRO A 24 14.88 10.20 2.46
CA PRO A 24 14.32 11.16 1.51
C PRO A 24 13.50 10.48 0.40
N SER A 25 12.44 11.15 -0.07
CA SER A 25 11.55 10.65 -1.14
C SER A 25 12.24 10.67 -2.50
N VAL A 26 12.18 9.55 -3.23
CA VAL A 26 12.74 9.41 -4.59
C VAL A 26 11.64 9.45 -5.68
N HIS A 27 10.36 9.47 -5.26
CA HIS A 27 9.19 9.66 -6.13
C HIS A 27 8.28 10.76 -5.56
N ASP A 28 7.56 11.42 -6.46
CA ASP A 28 6.62 12.48 -6.11
C ASP A 28 5.48 11.90 -5.25
N ASP A 29 5.18 12.57 -4.15
CA ASP A 29 4.00 12.28 -3.34
C ASP A 29 2.77 12.84 -4.08
N LEU A 30 2.22 12.06 -5.01
CA LEU A 30 1.05 12.47 -5.80
C LEU A 30 -0.22 12.64 -4.94
N VAL A 31 -0.24 12.04 -3.74
CA VAL A 31 -1.37 12.14 -2.80
C VAL A 31 -1.31 13.42 -1.99
N GLN A 32 -0.12 14.01 -1.78
CA GLN A 32 0.07 15.23 -0.98
C GLN A 32 -0.60 15.18 0.40
N ARG A 33 -0.73 13.96 0.96
CA ARG A 33 -1.46 13.63 2.21
C ARG A 33 -2.98 13.88 2.18
N ASP A 34 -3.57 14.07 1.01
CA ASP A 34 -5.01 14.05 0.81
C ASP A 34 -5.48 12.64 0.47
N PHE A 35 -5.96 11.91 1.48
CA PHE A 35 -6.48 10.55 1.33
C PHE A 35 -7.98 10.54 1.06
N SER A 36 -8.45 11.46 0.20
CA SER A 36 -9.82 11.50 -0.28
C SER A 36 -9.88 11.14 -1.77
N ALA A 37 -11.07 10.72 -2.22
CA ALA A 37 -11.36 10.43 -3.61
C ALA A 37 -12.82 10.78 -3.86
N ASP A 38 -13.13 11.34 -5.03
CA ASP A 38 -14.47 11.75 -5.46
C ASP A 38 -15.22 10.67 -6.25
N GLY A 39 -14.55 9.57 -6.57
CA GLY A 39 -15.12 8.41 -7.26
C GLY A 39 -14.30 7.13 -7.11
N PRO A 40 -14.87 5.98 -7.52
CA PRO A 40 -14.16 4.70 -7.49
C PRO A 40 -12.93 4.73 -8.39
N ASN A 41 -11.92 3.92 -8.04
CA ASN A 41 -10.68 3.77 -8.84
C ASN A 41 -9.92 5.09 -9.12
N ARG A 42 -10.00 6.08 -8.21
CA ARG A 42 -9.20 7.31 -8.28
C ARG A 42 -7.94 7.25 -7.43
N LEU A 43 -8.07 6.72 -6.22
CA LEU A 43 -6.97 6.55 -5.28
C LEU A 43 -7.08 5.18 -4.61
N TRP A 44 -6.02 4.40 -4.73
CA TRP A 44 -5.85 3.12 -4.08
C TRP A 44 -4.70 3.19 -3.07
N LEU A 45 -4.89 2.56 -1.91
CA LEU A 45 -3.86 2.41 -0.88
C LEU A 45 -3.43 0.95 -0.81
N ALA A 46 -2.13 0.68 -0.77
CA ALA A 46 -1.59 -0.65 -0.55
C ALA A 46 -0.69 -0.68 0.69
N ASP A 47 -0.85 -1.73 1.50
CA ASP A 47 -0.04 -1.95 2.69
C ASP A 47 0.23 -3.45 2.91
N ILE A 48 1.34 -3.76 3.58
CA ILE A 48 1.71 -5.11 4.01
C ILE A 48 1.68 -5.18 5.52
N THR A 49 0.84 -6.07 6.05
CA THR A 49 0.75 -6.35 7.48
C THR A 49 1.32 -7.73 7.81
N GLU A 50 2.11 -7.81 8.88
CA GLU A 50 2.56 -9.07 9.49
C GLU A 50 1.56 -9.54 10.53
N HIS A 51 1.21 -10.83 10.49
CA HIS A 51 0.36 -11.50 11.46
C HIS A 51 1.10 -12.70 12.04
N HIS A 52 1.07 -12.85 13.36
CA HIS A 52 1.58 -14.03 14.03
C HIS A 52 0.50 -15.11 14.10
N THR A 53 0.89 -16.35 13.80
CA THR A 53 0.07 -17.55 13.89
C THR A 53 0.83 -18.65 14.64
N ASP A 54 0.15 -19.74 15.00
CA ASP A 54 0.79 -20.90 15.64
C ASP A 54 1.79 -21.61 14.72
N GLU A 55 1.70 -21.39 13.41
CA GLU A 55 2.59 -21.95 12.39
C GLU A 55 3.74 -20.99 12.01
N GLY A 56 3.82 -19.84 12.69
CA GLY A 56 4.81 -18.79 12.43
C GLY A 56 4.20 -17.53 11.82
N LYS A 57 5.05 -16.74 11.17
CA LYS A 57 4.66 -15.43 10.63
C LYS A 57 3.97 -15.55 9.28
N LEU A 58 2.89 -14.80 9.12
CA LEU A 58 2.14 -14.67 7.88
C LEU A 58 2.12 -13.21 7.45
N TYR A 59 2.39 -12.95 6.17
CA TYR A 59 2.35 -11.62 5.60
C TYR A 59 1.14 -11.48 4.69
N ARG A 60 0.38 -10.41 4.85
CA ARG A 60 -0.76 -10.07 4.00
C ARG A 60 -0.53 -8.73 3.36
N CYS A 61 -0.66 -8.65 2.04
CA CYS A 61 -0.76 -7.38 1.34
C CYS A 61 -2.20 -7.16 0.91
N ALA A 62 -2.72 -5.94 1.08
CA ALA A 62 -4.06 -5.58 0.65
C ALA A 62 -4.04 -4.23 -0.08
N THR A 63 -4.81 -4.14 -1.16
CA THR A 63 -5.07 -2.91 -1.91
C THR A 63 -6.51 -2.48 -1.64
N LYS A 64 -6.69 -1.26 -1.16
CA LYS A 64 -7.98 -0.66 -0.79
C LYS A 64 -8.30 0.50 -1.74
N ASP A 65 -9.52 0.52 -2.26
CA ASP A 65 -10.08 1.69 -2.94
C ASP A 65 -10.57 2.70 -1.89
N VAL A 66 -10.08 3.94 -1.96
CA VAL A 66 -10.36 4.99 -0.95
C VAL A 66 -11.83 5.38 -0.94
N TRP A 67 -12.44 5.59 -2.12
CA TRP A 67 -13.83 6.07 -2.23
C TRP A 67 -14.83 5.02 -1.75
N SER A 68 -14.66 3.76 -2.19
CA SER A 68 -15.61 2.68 -1.85
C SER A 68 -15.31 2.00 -0.52
N HIS A 69 -14.14 2.27 0.08
CA HIS A 69 -13.61 1.58 1.27
C HIS A 69 -13.44 0.05 1.11
N ARG A 70 -13.50 -0.48 -0.12
CA ARG A 70 -13.40 -1.93 -0.38
C ARG A 70 -11.96 -2.35 -0.62
N ILE A 71 -11.63 -3.57 -0.17
CA ILE A 71 -10.41 -4.26 -0.59
C ILE A 71 -10.62 -4.76 -2.02
N VAL A 72 -9.83 -4.24 -2.96
CA VAL A 72 -9.93 -4.55 -4.39
C VAL A 72 -8.99 -5.68 -4.80
N GLY A 73 -7.92 -5.89 -4.05
CA GLY A 73 -6.98 -6.98 -4.23
C GLY A 73 -6.29 -7.32 -2.92
N TYR A 74 -5.88 -8.58 -2.77
CA TYR A 74 -5.04 -9.01 -1.65
C TYR A 74 -4.19 -10.22 -2.04
N SER A 75 -3.18 -10.49 -1.23
CA SER A 75 -2.30 -11.65 -1.31
C SER A 75 -1.81 -12.02 0.10
N ILE A 76 -1.40 -13.27 0.27
CA ILE A 76 -0.92 -13.81 1.54
C ILE A 76 0.28 -14.72 1.23
N ASP A 77 1.36 -14.62 2.02
CA ASP A 77 2.52 -15.51 1.93
C ASP A 77 3.21 -15.63 3.30
N SER A 78 3.82 -16.78 3.58
CA SER A 78 4.71 -17.01 4.73
C SER A 78 6.00 -16.17 4.70
N ARG A 79 6.35 -15.56 3.56
CA ARG A 79 7.57 -14.77 3.38
C ARG A 79 7.27 -13.41 2.76
N MET A 80 7.88 -12.35 3.31
CA MET A 80 7.74 -10.97 2.84
C MET A 80 8.52 -10.70 1.54
N LYS A 81 8.10 -11.31 0.42
CA LYS A 81 8.69 -11.15 -0.91
C LYS A 81 7.98 -10.07 -1.73
N SER A 82 8.66 -9.50 -2.73
CA SER A 82 8.06 -8.52 -3.66
C SER A 82 6.81 -9.01 -4.39
N ARG A 83 6.68 -10.32 -4.65
CA ARG A 83 5.47 -10.91 -5.25
C ARG A 83 4.22 -10.70 -4.39
N LEU A 84 4.39 -10.57 -3.08
CA LEU A 84 3.30 -10.25 -2.15
C LEU A 84 2.71 -8.87 -2.47
N ALA A 85 3.51 -7.89 -2.87
CA ALA A 85 3.02 -6.57 -3.28
C ALA A 85 2.43 -6.55 -4.70
N VAL A 86 2.96 -7.38 -5.62
CA VAL A 86 2.52 -7.42 -7.03
C VAL A 86 1.14 -8.09 -7.18
N ALA A 87 0.93 -9.23 -6.52
CA ALA A 87 -0.28 -10.03 -6.72
C ALA A 87 -1.61 -9.30 -6.38
N PRO A 88 -1.72 -8.48 -5.31
CA PRO A 88 -2.90 -7.68 -5.04
C PRO A 88 -3.22 -6.69 -6.17
N LEU A 89 -2.20 -6.07 -6.76
CA LEU A 89 -2.36 -5.14 -7.88
C LEU A 89 -2.92 -5.87 -9.10
N ASP A 90 -2.29 -6.98 -9.51
CA ASP A 90 -2.76 -7.79 -10.64
C ASP A 90 -4.20 -8.28 -10.43
N ASN A 91 -4.51 -8.77 -9.23
CA ASN A 91 -5.85 -9.23 -8.86
C ASN A 91 -6.89 -8.09 -8.90
N ALA A 92 -6.50 -6.88 -8.50
CA ALA A 92 -7.39 -5.73 -8.50
C ALA A 92 -7.68 -5.26 -9.93
N VAL A 93 -6.65 -5.17 -10.78
CA VAL A 93 -6.80 -4.83 -12.21
C VAL A 93 -7.70 -5.83 -12.91
N ALA A 94 -7.44 -7.13 -12.73
CA ALA A 94 -8.21 -8.20 -13.38
C ALA A 94 -9.72 -8.13 -13.05
N ARG A 95 -10.08 -7.61 -11.88
CA ARG A 95 -11.48 -7.50 -11.44
C ARG A 95 -12.15 -6.18 -11.83
N ARG A 96 -11.36 -5.11 -11.97
CA ARG A 96 -11.86 -3.74 -12.09
C ARG A 96 -11.74 -3.18 -13.51
N GLY A 97 -10.97 -3.84 -14.37
CA GLY A 97 -10.72 -3.40 -15.74
C GLY A 97 -9.62 -2.35 -15.81
N ASP A 98 -9.77 -1.41 -16.74
CA ASP A 98 -8.81 -0.32 -16.93
C ASP A 98 -8.79 0.62 -15.71
N LEU A 99 -7.58 0.96 -15.28
CA LEU A 99 -7.28 1.81 -14.12
C LEU A 99 -6.49 3.07 -14.52
N ALA A 100 -6.49 3.42 -15.80
CA ALA A 100 -5.88 4.66 -16.28
C ALA A 100 -6.34 5.87 -15.43
N GLY A 101 -5.38 6.60 -14.86
CA GLY A 101 -5.62 7.73 -13.95
C GLY A 101 -5.77 7.36 -12.47
N CYS A 102 -5.65 6.08 -12.08
CA CYS A 102 -5.75 5.65 -10.68
C CYS A 102 -4.42 5.80 -9.96
N ILE A 103 -4.35 6.67 -8.95
CA ILE A 103 -3.15 6.79 -8.12
C ILE A 103 -3.06 5.58 -7.19
N LEU A 104 -1.94 4.85 -7.23
CA LEU A 104 -1.61 3.85 -6.20
C LEU A 104 -0.60 4.41 -5.22
N HIS A 105 -1.01 4.56 -3.96
CA HIS A 105 -0.14 4.92 -2.87
C HIS A 105 0.22 3.68 -2.05
N ALA A 106 1.51 3.43 -1.89
CA ALA A 106 2.02 2.39 -1.02
C ALA A 106 3.07 2.98 -0.08
N ASP A 107 3.33 2.31 1.04
CA ASP A 107 4.39 2.71 1.94
C ASP A 107 5.78 2.57 1.29
N ARG A 108 6.83 2.98 2.03
CA ARG A 108 8.22 2.92 1.53
C ARG A 108 8.89 1.56 1.75
N GLY A 109 8.13 0.49 1.94
CA GLY A 109 8.66 -0.86 2.07
C GLY A 109 9.39 -1.31 0.80
N SER A 110 10.56 -1.94 0.95
CA SER A 110 11.41 -2.42 -0.17
C SER A 110 10.69 -3.27 -1.22
N GLN A 111 9.57 -3.89 -0.85
CA GLN A 111 8.70 -4.72 -1.67
C GLN A 111 7.98 -3.89 -2.74
N PHE A 112 7.44 -2.73 -2.36
CA PHE A 112 6.81 -1.75 -3.25
C PHE A 112 7.83 -0.99 -4.10
N TRP A 113 9.11 -1.04 -3.72
CA TRP A 113 10.21 -0.42 -4.47
C TRP A 113 10.94 -1.41 -5.39
N SER A 114 10.56 -2.68 -5.36
CA SER A 114 11.25 -3.69 -6.15
C SER A 114 11.03 -3.48 -7.65
N ARG A 115 12.05 -3.81 -8.47
CA ARG A 115 11.93 -3.83 -9.94
C ARG A 115 10.70 -4.59 -10.45
N LYS A 116 10.29 -5.64 -9.74
CA LYS A 116 9.09 -6.42 -10.08
C LYS A 116 7.81 -5.63 -9.88
N PHE A 117 7.73 -4.86 -8.79
CA PHE A 117 6.57 -4.02 -8.51
C PHE A 117 6.47 -2.85 -9.49
N VAL A 118 7.56 -2.11 -9.70
CA VAL A 118 7.60 -1.02 -10.70
C VAL A 118 7.26 -1.53 -12.10
N ARG A 119 7.72 -2.73 -12.48
CA ARG A 119 7.33 -3.35 -13.75
C ARG A 119 5.84 -3.71 -13.78
N GLY A 120 5.27 -4.19 -12.67
CA GLY A 120 3.84 -4.46 -12.55
C GLY A 120 3.00 -3.18 -12.75
N LEU A 121 3.43 -2.08 -12.13
CA LEU A 121 2.83 -0.76 -12.35
C LEU A 121 2.85 -0.36 -13.83
N ASN A 122 4.02 -0.42 -14.49
CA ASN A 122 4.14 -0.01 -15.89
C ASN A 122 3.35 -0.88 -16.88
N HIS A 123 2.93 -2.11 -16.52
CA HIS A 123 2.06 -2.92 -17.39
C HIS A 123 0.59 -2.49 -17.33
N HIS A 124 0.19 -1.80 -16.27
CA HIS A 124 -1.18 -1.33 -16.04
C HIS A 124 -1.12 0.19 -16.00
N PRO A 125 -1.33 0.93 -17.10
CA PRO A 125 -1.18 2.38 -17.09
C PRO A 125 -2.09 2.99 -16.00
N HIS A 126 -1.50 3.80 -15.12
CA HIS A 126 -2.20 4.62 -14.12
C HIS A 126 -1.85 6.09 -14.33
#